data_AF-A0A1Q6WER7-F1
#
_entry.id   AF-A0A1Q6WER7-F1
#
_cell.length_a   1.000
_cell.length_b   1.000
_cell.length_c   1.000
_cell.angle_alpha   90.00
_cell.angle_beta   90.00
_cell.angle_gamma   90.00
#
_symmetry.space_group_name_H-M   'P 1'
#
loop_
_entity.id
_entity.type
_entity.pdbx_description
1 polymer ?
#
loop_
_entity_poly.entity_id
_entity_poly.type
_entity_poly.pdbx_seq_one_letter_code
_entity_poly.pdbx_strand_id
1 'polypeptide(L)'
;MKLSQWLTFTLAVVIIALEVLALTAVSSTVAVPAGACDMRLSVGLTPDVPNPRDEGFLSSLLSNHPGYQLTFLRQDPGAVVLDLTGPGPAYSCRSVVETMRRDARVQSVDVQGQPS
;
A
#
# COMPACT_ATOMS: atom_id res chain seq x y z
N MET A 1 -28.52 -8.99 70.81
CA MET A 1 -27.36 -9.32 71.64
C MET A 1 -26.58 -10.37 70.85
N LYS A 2 -25.40 -10.12 70.26
CA LYS A 2 -24.19 -9.52 70.83
C LYS A 2 -23.37 -8.98 69.63
N LEU A 3 -23.72 -7.79 69.14
CA LEU A 3 -22.88 -6.60 69.29
C LEU A 3 -21.52 -6.87 69.97
N SER A 4 -20.47 -6.49 69.26
CA SER A 4 -19.19 -6.11 69.85
C SER A 4 -18.27 -7.29 70.23
N GLN A 5 -17.46 -7.71 69.26
CA GLN A 5 -16.10 -8.15 69.51
C GLN A 5 -15.20 -7.28 68.61
N TRP A 6 -15.02 -6.01 69.00
CA TRP A 6 -13.83 -5.55 69.74
C TRP A 6 -12.56 -5.86 68.93
N LEU A 7 -12.11 -4.87 68.14
CA LEU A 7 -10.84 -4.14 68.34
C LEU A 7 -9.66 -4.99 67.86
N THR A 8 -8.96 -4.63 66.77
CA THR A 8 -8.04 -3.48 66.70
C THR A 8 -7.71 -3.19 65.23
N PHE A 9 -7.99 -1.99 64.71
CA PHE A 9 -6.99 -0.93 64.50
C PHE A 9 -5.78 -1.32 63.65
N THR A 10 -5.81 -0.98 62.36
CA THR A 10 -4.78 -0.28 61.55
C THR A 10 -5.33 -0.15 60.12
N LEU A 11 -6.02 0.94 59.78
CA LEU A 11 -5.44 2.17 59.22
C LEU A 11 -4.47 1.89 58.07
N ALA A 12 -4.98 2.00 56.83
CA ALA A 12 -4.31 2.21 55.54
C ALA A 12 -5.00 1.34 54.47
N VAL A 13 -5.33 1.79 53.26
CA VAL A 13 -5.15 3.05 52.55
C VAL A 13 -6.15 2.92 51.39
N VAL A 14 -6.97 3.95 51.18
CA VAL A 14 -7.78 4.09 49.96
C VAL A 14 -6.81 4.41 48.82
N ILE A 15 -6.64 3.52 47.85
CA ILE A 15 -6.15 3.89 46.52
C ILE A 15 -7.08 3.32 45.48
N ILE A 16 -7.74 4.27 44.84
CA ILE A 16 -8.65 4.20 43.71
C ILE A 16 -7.90 3.55 42.54
N ALA A 17 -8.29 2.32 42.16
CA ALA A 17 -7.87 1.74 40.89
C ALA A 17 -8.84 2.21 39.81
N LEU A 18 -8.42 3.28 39.13
CA LEU A 18 -9.00 3.78 37.89
C LEU A 18 -8.73 2.74 36.80
N GLU A 19 -9.69 1.86 36.54
CA GLU A 19 -9.61 0.87 35.45
C GLU A 19 -9.70 1.63 34.11
N VAL A 20 -8.54 1.99 33.58
CA VAL A 20 -8.40 2.58 32.24
C VAL A 20 -8.85 1.53 31.23
N LEU A 21 -10.01 1.77 30.62
CA LEU A 21 -10.49 1.08 29.44
C LEU A 21 -9.48 1.29 28.30
N ALA A 22 -8.46 0.45 28.24
CA ALA A 22 -7.52 0.42 27.15
C ALA A 22 -8.23 -0.17 25.93
N LEU A 23 -8.70 0.70 25.03
CA LEU A 23 -9.09 0.32 23.68
C LEU A 23 -7.87 -0.28 22.97
N THR A 24 -7.71 -1.60 23.05
CA THR A 24 -6.87 -2.35 22.12
C THR A 24 -7.66 -2.54 20.83
N ALA A 25 -7.82 -1.44 20.09
CA ALA A 25 -8.09 -1.53 18.66
C ALA A 25 -6.84 -2.14 18.01
N VAL A 26 -6.76 -3.48 18.04
CA VAL A 26 -5.88 -4.23 17.17
C VAL A 26 -6.46 -4.06 15.78
N SER A 27 -6.07 -2.96 15.13
CA SER A 27 -6.14 -2.88 13.68
C SER A 27 -5.27 -4.03 13.18
N SER A 28 -5.91 -5.14 12.81
CA SER A 28 -5.29 -6.16 11.97
C SER A 28 -4.94 -5.49 10.64
N THR A 29 -3.83 -4.76 10.61
CA THR A 29 -3.08 -4.58 9.38
C THR A 29 -2.67 -5.98 8.97
N VAL A 30 -3.44 -6.58 8.08
CA VAL A 30 -3.03 -7.78 7.35
C VAL A 30 -1.69 -7.41 6.74
N ALA A 31 -0.62 -8.02 7.23
CA ALA A 31 0.67 -7.94 6.59
C ALA A 31 0.49 -8.61 5.23
N VAL A 32 0.21 -7.79 4.20
CA VAL A 32 0.40 -8.18 2.82
C VAL A 32 1.80 -8.78 2.79
N PRO A 33 1.99 -10.02 2.29
CA PRO A 33 3.32 -10.61 2.20
C PRO A 33 4.25 -9.55 1.63
N ALA A 34 5.53 -9.54 2.03
CA ALA A 34 6.57 -8.87 1.26
C ALA A 34 6.73 -9.61 -0.08
N GLY A 35 5.64 -9.69 -0.82
CA GLY A 35 5.40 -10.44 -2.03
C GLY A 35 5.68 -9.55 -3.21
N ALA A 36 5.79 -10.20 -4.35
CA ALA A 36 6.14 -9.63 -5.63
C ALA A 36 5.57 -8.23 -5.84
N CYS A 37 6.34 -7.39 -6.51
CA CYS A 37 5.88 -6.12 -7.01
C CYS A 37 4.61 -6.37 -7.82
N ASP A 38 3.49 -5.81 -7.38
CA ASP A 38 2.21 -5.86 -8.09
C ASP A 38 1.44 -4.57 -7.82
N MET A 39 1.24 -3.75 -8.85
CA MET A 39 0.58 -2.45 -8.74
C MET A 39 -0.25 -2.14 -9.98
N ARG A 40 -1.42 -1.56 -9.76
CA ARG A 40 -2.22 -0.98 -10.83
C ARG A 40 -1.85 0.48 -11.04
N LEU A 41 -1.55 0.82 -12.28
CA LEU A 41 -1.12 2.14 -12.73
C LEU A 41 -2.14 2.71 -13.72
N SER A 42 -2.45 3.99 -13.60
CA SER A 42 -3.08 4.77 -14.66
C SER A 42 -2.02 5.69 -15.24
N VAL A 43 -1.70 5.50 -16.52
CA VAL A 43 -0.60 6.19 -17.21
C VAL A 43 -1.17 7.10 -18.28
N GLY A 44 -0.99 8.41 -18.10
CA GLY A 44 -1.26 9.38 -19.14
C GLY A 44 -0.13 9.36 -20.17
N LEU A 45 -0.46 9.20 -21.44
CA LEU A 45 0.51 9.13 -22.54
C LEU A 45 0.40 10.36 -23.44
N THR A 46 1.50 10.76 -24.07
CA THR A 46 1.48 11.83 -25.09
C THR A 46 0.69 11.38 -26.32
N PRO A 47 0.05 12.32 -27.05
CA PRO A 47 -0.70 12.00 -28.27
C PRO A 47 0.18 11.41 -29.38
N ASP A 48 1.51 11.55 -29.29
CA ASP A 48 2.48 11.04 -30.26
C ASP A 48 2.70 9.52 -30.16
N VAL A 49 2.14 8.85 -29.14
CA VAL A 49 2.23 7.39 -29.00
C VAL A 49 1.22 6.71 -29.93
N PRO A 50 1.65 6.02 -31.01
CA PRO A 50 0.74 5.53 -32.04
C PRO A 50 -0.07 4.30 -31.59
N ASN A 51 0.50 3.44 -30.75
CA ASN A 51 -0.19 2.28 -30.19
C ASN A 51 0.24 2.05 -28.73
N PRO A 52 -0.55 2.51 -27.74
CA PRO A 52 -0.18 2.42 -26.33
C PRO A 52 -0.36 1.01 -25.74
N ARG A 53 -0.91 0.07 -26.50
CA ARG A 53 -1.12 -1.34 -26.09
C ARG A 53 -0.02 -2.28 -26.59
N ASP A 54 0.86 -1.77 -27.45
CA ASP A 54 1.92 -2.57 -28.04
C ASP A 54 2.89 -3.06 -26.96
N GLU A 55 3.16 -4.35 -26.93
CA GLU A 55 4.04 -4.96 -25.91
C GLU A 55 5.48 -4.43 -26.01
N GLY A 56 5.95 -4.09 -27.20
CA GLY A 56 7.26 -3.48 -27.41
C GLY A 56 7.33 -2.08 -26.82
N PHE A 57 6.28 -1.27 -27.03
CA PHE A 57 6.12 0.02 -26.40
C PHE A 57 6.09 -0.10 -24.87
N LEU A 58 5.24 -0.96 -24.33
CA LEU A 58 5.12 -1.16 -22.88
C LEU A 58 6.44 -1.61 -22.26
N SER A 59 7.12 -2.57 -22.89
CA SER A 59 8.44 -3.03 -22.46
C SER A 59 9.49 -1.91 -22.55
N SER A 60 9.38 -0.99 -23.51
CA SER A 60 10.30 0.16 -23.62
C SER A 60 10.16 1.17 -22.48
N LEU A 61 8.98 1.27 -21.86
CA LEU A 61 8.74 2.14 -20.69
C LEU A 61 9.45 1.63 -19.43
N LEU A 62 9.70 0.31 -19.36
CA LEU A 62 10.41 -0.33 -18.26
C LEU A 62 11.92 -0.11 -18.32
N SER A 63 12.45 0.40 -19.44
CA SER A 63 13.87 0.70 -19.61
C SER A 63 14.77 -0.46 -19.17
N ASN A 64 15.62 -0.24 -18.15
CA ASN A 64 16.59 -1.21 -17.63
C ASN A 64 16.10 -1.97 -16.39
N HIS A 65 14.79 -2.22 -16.26
CA HIS A 65 14.23 -3.02 -15.16
C HIS A 65 13.88 -4.44 -15.63
N PRO A 66 14.88 -5.34 -15.81
CA PRO A 66 14.62 -6.69 -16.27
C PRO A 66 13.79 -7.47 -15.23
N GLY A 67 12.86 -8.28 -15.72
CA GLY A 67 11.97 -9.09 -14.89
C GLY A 67 10.68 -8.39 -14.47
N TYR A 68 10.57 -7.07 -14.66
CA TYR A 68 9.29 -6.38 -14.54
C TYR A 68 8.50 -6.49 -15.84
N GLN A 69 7.18 -6.47 -15.73
CA GLN A 69 6.25 -6.56 -16.84
C GLN A 69 5.13 -5.55 -16.67
N LEU A 70 4.71 -4.95 -17.78
CA LEU A 70 3.52 -4.13 -17.86
C LEU A 70 2.47 -4.88 -18.66
N THR A 71 1.34 -5.16 -18.03
CA THR A 71 0.19 -5.78 -18.67
C THR A 71 -0.86 -4.72 -18.93
N PHE A 72 -1.25 -4.55 -20.19
CA PHE A 72 -2.35 -3.66 -20.53
C PHE A 72 -3.69 -4.24 -20.06
N LEU A 73 -4.48 -3.43 -19.36
CA LEU A 73 -5.80 -3.83 -18.89
C LEU A 73 -6.92 -3.15 -19.67
N ARG A 74 -6.88 -1.82 -19.70
CA ARG A 74 -7.94 -0.99 -20.30
C ARG A 74 -7.41 0.39 -20.65
N GLN A 75 -8.18 1.10 -21.45
CA GLN A 75 -7.88 2.47 -21.84
C GLN A 75 -9.03 3.35 -21.41
N ASP A 76 -8.70 4.42 -20.69
CA ASP A 76 -9.61 5.45 -20.23
C ASP A 76 -9.36 6.75 -21.03
N PRO A 77 -10.25 7.75 -20.94
CA PRO A 77 -10.04 9.02 -21.63
C PRO A 77 -8.74 9.70 -21.18
N GLY A 78 -7.75 9.75 -22.07
CA GLY A 78 -6.44 10.38 -21.80
C GLY A 78 -5.45 9.53 -21.01
N ALA A 79 -5.78 8.28 -20.66
CA ALA A 79 -4.88 7.40 -19.90
C ALA A 79 -5.03 5.92 -20.29
N VAL A 80 -4.01 5.13 -20.01
CA VAL A 80 -4.06 3.66 -20.08
C VAL A 80 -3.86 3.07 -18.70
N VAL A 81 -4.67 2.08 -18.37
CA VAL A 81 -4.54 1.34 -17.12
C VAL A 81 -3.70 0.10 -17.38
N LEU A 82 -2.62 -0.02 -16.62
CA LEU A 82 -1.64 -1.09 -16.72
C LEU A 82 -1.47 -1.75 -15.35
N ASP A 83 -1.23 -3.05 -15.33
CA ASP A 83 -0.70 -3.72 -14.15
C ASP A 83 0.82 -3.84 -14.31
N LEU A 84 1.55 -3.39 -13.28
CA LEU A 84 2.99 -3.54 -13.14
C LEU A 84 3.28 -4.69 -12.20
N THR A 85 3.81 -5.77 -12.75
CA THR A 85 4.26 -6.94 -11.98
C THR A 85 5.77 -7.10 -12.06
N GLY A 86 6.41 -7.61 -11.01
CA GLY A 86 7.85 -7.86 -11.04
C GLY A 86 8.43 -8.53 -9.80
N PRO A 87 9.71 -8.94 -9.86
CA PRO A 87 10.38 -9.61 -8.77
C PRO A 87 10.72 -8.65 -7.63
N GLY A 88 10.62 -9.16 -6.41
CA GLY A 88 11.04 -8.45 -5.21
C GLY A 88 9.91 -7.71 -4.50
N PRO A 89 10.24 -6.94 -3.46
CA PRO A 89 9.25 -6.32 -2.58
C PRO A 89 8.56 -5.13 -3.23
N ALA A 90 7.36 -4.79 -2.76
CA ALA A 90 6.51 -3.72 -3.29
C ALA A 90 7.21 -2.34 -3.43
N TYR A 91 8.24 -2.03 -2.63
CA TYR A 91 8.99 -0.79 -2.80
C TYR A 91 9.76 -0.72 -4.12
N SER A 92 10.11 -1.86 -4.71
CA SER A 92 10.87 -1.91 -5.96
C SER A 92 10.02 -1.45 -7.16
N CYS A 93 8.70 -1.67 -7.15
CA CYS A 93 7.79 -1.10 -8.15
C CYS A 93 7.91 0.43 -8.25
N ARG A 94 8.17 1.08 -7.11
CA ARG A 94 8.26 2.55 -7.03
C ARG A 94 9.41 3.08 -7.88
N SER A 95 10.54 2.37 -7.92
CA SER A 95 11.69 2.74 -8.76
C SER A 95 11.34 2.65 -10.25
N VAL A 96 10.58 1.62 -10.63
CA VAL A 96 10.09 1.44 -12.01
C VAL A 96 9.11 2.56 -12.38
N VAL A 97 8.15 2.86 -11.51
CA VAL A 97 7.19 3.97 -11.71
C VAL A 97 7.93 5.30 -11.86
N GLU A 98 8.93 5.59 -11.04
CA GLU A 98 9.74 6.80 -11.16
C GLU A 98 10.56 6.85 -12.46
N THR A 99 10.95 5.69 -13.00
CA THR A 99 11.60 5.60 -14.31
C THR A 99 10.60 5.93 -15.42
N MET A 100 9.40 5.34 -15.36
CA MET A 100 8.32 5.63 -16.32
C MET A 100 7.93 7.11 -16.32
N ARG A 101 7.86 7.75 -15.14
CA ARG A 101 7.56 9.19 -15.00
C ARG A 101 8.57 10.11 -15.68
N ARG A 102 9.78 9.62 -15.95
CA ARG A 102 10.85 10.36 -16.63
C ARG A 102 10.87 10.11 -18.14
N ASP A 103 10.07 9.18 -18.64
CA ASP A 103 9.96 8.92 -20.07
C ASP A 103 9.20 10.06 -20.75
N ALA A 104 9.75 10.61 -21.84
CA ALA A 104 9.17 11.75 -22.55
C ALA A 104 7.79 11.46 -23.17
N ARG A 105 7.42 10.18 -23.33
CA ARG A 105 6.13 9.74 -23.86
C ARG A 105 5.05 9.63 -22.78
N VAL A 106 5.44 9.75 -21.50
CA VAL A 106 4.56 9.66 -20.35
C VAL A 106 4.30 11.06 -19.79
N GLN A 107 3.03 11.45 -19.73
CA GLN A 107 2.59 12.71 -19.16
C GLN A 107 2.32 12.61 -17.65
N SER A 108 1.76 11.49 -17.20
CA SER A 108 1.45 11.25 -15.79
C SER A 108 1.46 9.76 -15.47
N VAL A 109 1.73 9.42 -14.21
CA VAL A 109 1.57 8.06 -13.67
C VAL A 109 0.93 8.14 -12.29
N ASP A 110 -0.29 7.63 -12.20
CA ASP A 110 -1.09 7.55 -10.98
C ASP A 110 -1.16 6.09 -10.50
N VAL A 111 -0.74 5.86 -9.25
CA VAL A 111 -0.80 4.54 -8.62
C VAL A 111 -2.19 4.35 -8.02
N GLN A 112 -2.95 3.40 -8.55
CA GLN A 112 -4.32 3.10 -8.14
C GLN A 112 -4.39 2.16 -6.93
N GLY A 113 -3.27 1.52 -6.58
CA GLY A 113 -3.15 0.56 -5.49
C GLY A 113 -2.63 -0.80 -5.97
N GLN A 114 -2.72 -1.80 -5.10
CA GLN A 114 -2.38 -3.19 -5.40
C GLN A 114 -3.61 -3.86 -6.03
N PRO A 115 -3.50 -4.63 -7.13
CA PRO A 115 -4.66 -5.30 -7.69
C PRO A 115 -5.23 -6.28 -6.66
N SER A 116 -6.53 -6.14 -6.45
CA SER A 116 -7.37 -6.94 -5.55
C SER A 116 -7.64 -8.33 -6.09
#